data_AF-A0A7Y2NMK2-F1
#
_entry.id   AF-A0A7Y2NMK2-F1
#
_cell.length_a   1.000
_cell.length_b   1.000
_cell.length_c   1.000
_cell.angle_alpha   90.00
_cell.angle_beta   90.00
_cell.angle_gamma   90.00
#
_symmetry.space_group_name_H-M   'P 1'
#
loop_
_entity.id
_entity.type
_entity.pdbx_description
1 polymer ?
#
loop_
_entity_poly.entity_id
_entity_poly.type
_entity_poly.pdbx_seq_one_letter_code
_entity_poly.pdbx_strand_id
1 'polypeptide(L)'
;MKTIVNPPRSSWSKLTKRPVSSFDAIEDQLNTVFEDVQSRGDSAVLDYTNQFDGVRLKSIQVSEHEIEVAKSRISDSLKSAINHARINIERFHKTQQRESEVIETTPGVYCWQESRPIDRVGLYIPGGTAPLFSTVLMLAIPAKIAGCSEIIICTPPKKDGSVAEEILYTADLCGVTKIFKVGGMQAIAAMTFGTPTIPKVYKIFGPGNQYVTAAKQYALKY
;
A
#
# COMPACT_ATOMS: atom_id res chain seq x y z
N MET A 1 -28.76 9.38 10.66
CA MET A 1 -28.75 9.33 9.18
C MET A 1 -29.79 10.30 8.66
N LYS A 2 -29.47 11.15 7.69
CA LYS A 2 -30.44 12.13 7.12
C LYS A 2 -31.15 11.50 5.93
N THR A 3 -32.48 11.45 5.96
CA THR A 3 -33.30 10.98 4.84
C THR A 3 -33.62 12.15 3.90
N ILE A 4 -33.53 11.92 2.59
CA ILE A 4 -33.86 12.91 1.56
C ILE A 4 -34.83 12.24 0.58
N VAL A 5 -36.08 12.71 0.53
CA VAL A 5 -37.16 12.10 -0.26
C VAL A 5 -37.34 12.87 -1.56
N ASN A 6 -37.27 12.16 -2.69
CA ASN A 6 -37.47 12.69 -4.05
C ASN A 6 -36.70 14.01 -4.35
N PRO A 7 -35.37 14.06 -4.12
CA PRO A 7 -34.60 15.28 -4.34
C PRO A 7 -34.59 15.67 -5.83
N PRO A 8 -34.77 16.95 -6.18
CA PRO A 8 -34.67 17.39 -7.57
C PRO A 8 -33.24 17.17 -8.09
N ARG A 9 -33.10 16.87 -9.39
CA ARG A 9 -31.78 16.60 -10.03
C ARG A 9 -30.75 17.71 -9.79
N SER A 10 -31.19 18.96 -9.71
CA SER A 10 -30.33 20.11 -9.38
C SER A 10 -29.61 19.99 -8.04
N SER A 11 -30.15 19.22 -7.09
CA SER A 11 -29.54 19.01 -5.77
C SER A 11 -28.53 17.86 -5.72
N TRP A 12 -28.53 16.96 -6.72
CA TRP A 12 -27.76 15.72 -6.67
C TRP A 12 -26.25 15.96 -6.54
N SER A 13 -25.72 16.99 -7.22
CA SER A 13 -24.30 17.36 -7.12
C SER A 13 -23.86 17.68 -5.69
N LYS A 14 -24.73 18.35 -4.92
CA LYS A 14 -24.50 18.64 -3.50
C LYS A 14 -24.60 17.39 -2.63
N LEU A 15 -25.52 16.47 -2.97
CA LEU A 15 -25.71 15.21 -2.25
C LEU A 15 -24.53 14.24 -2.44
N THR A 16 -23.84 14.31 -3.57
CA THR A 16 -22.66 13.49 -3.87
C THR A 16 -21.34 14.08 -3.35
N LYS A 17 -21.37 15.24 -2.66
CA LYS A 17 -20.17 15.81 -2.05
C LYS A 17 -19.72 14.96 -0.88
N ARG A 18 -18.44 14.60 -0.87
CA ARG A 18 -17.81 13.90 0.26
C ARG A 18 -17.36 14.94 1.30
N PRO A 19 -17.35 14.61 2.60
CA PRO A 19 -16.78 15.47 3.63
C PRO A 19 -15.24 15.38 3.60
N VAL A 20 -14.63 15.82 2.49
CA VAL A 20 -13.18 15.88 2.31
C VAL A 20 -12.70 17.32 2.43
N SER A 21 -11.58 17.52 3.11
CA SER A 21 -10.89 18.81 3.15
C SER A 21 -10.26 19.13 1.79
N SER A 22 -10.01 20.41 1.50
CA SER A 22 -9.31 20.79 0.26
C SER A 22 -7.86 20.33 0.29
N PHE A 23 -7.34 19.99 -0.89
CA PHE A 23 -5.93 19.60 -1.08
C PHE A 23 -4.97 20.76 -0.83
N ASP A 24 -5.39 22.00 -1.13
CA ASP A 24 -4.57 23.22 -0.98
C ASP A 24 -4.04 23.40 0.45
N ALA A 25 -4.81 22.98 1.46
CA ALA A 25 -4.40 23.09 2.86
C ALA A 25 -3.30 22.10 3.27
N ILE A 26 -3.00 21.10 2.43
CA ILE A 26 -2.04 20.01 2.71
C ILE A 26 -0.81 20.11 1.80
N GLU A 27 -0.84 20.92 0.74
CA GLU A 27 0.22 20.97 -0.27
C GLU A 27 1.58 21.43 0.30
N ASP A 28 1.60 22.50 1.11
CA ASP A 28 2.85 22.98 1.73
C ASP A 28 3.50 21.92 2.62
N GLN A 29 2.68 21.17 3.37
CA GLN A 29 3.15 20.08 4.22
C GLN A 29 3.68 18.91 3.38
N LEU A 30 3.04 18.61 2.24
CA LEU A 30 3.50 17.59 1.30
C LEU A 30 4.84 17.96 0.67
N ASN A 31 4.99 19.20 0.20
CA ASN A 31 6.23 19.71 -0.36
C ASN A 31 7.37 19.51 0.64
N THR A 32 7.17 20.00 1.86
CA THR A 32 8.16 19.88 2.95
C THR A 32 8.53 18.42 3.21
N VAL A 33 7.54 17.53 3.38
CA VAL A 33 7.81 16.10 3.68
C VAL A 33 8.54 15.42 2.52
N PHE A 34 8.16 15.70 1.27
CA PHE A 34 8.79 15.08 0.11
C PHE A 34 10.23 15.56 -0.07
N GLU A 35 10.49 16.87 0.06
CA GLU A 35 11.83 17.45 0.00
C GLU A 35 12.73 16.91 1.11
N ASP A 36 12.21 16.83 2.34
CA ASP A 36 12.95 16.28 3.48
C ASP A 36 13.33 14.82 3.27
N VAL A 37 12.40 13.99 2.79
CA VAL A 37 12.67 12.57 2.52
C VAL A 37 13.63 12.40 1.35
N GLN A 38 13.51 13.20 0.30
CA GLN A 38 14.41 13.16 -0.85
C GLN A 38 15.85 13.56 -0.47
N SER A 39 16.01 14.56 0.40
CA SER A 39 17.32 15.09 0.80
C SER A 39 17.97 14.33 1.95
N ARG A 40 17.19 13.89 2.95
CA ARG A 40 17.70 13.29 4.20
C ARG A 40 17.42 11.79 4.34
N GLY A 41 16.64 11.20 3.43
CA GLY A 41 16.35 9.76 3.41
C GLY A 41 15.77 9.25 4.74
N ASP A 42 16.37 8.18 5.27
CA ASP A 42 15.91 7.48 6.48
C ASP A 42 15.82 8.39 7.71
N SER A 43 16.66 9.44 7.80
CA SER A 43 16.60 10.38 8.92
C SER A 43 15.27 11.13 8.95
N ALA A 44 14.82 11.65 7.81
CA ALA A 44 13.52 12.34 7.73
C ALA A 44 12.36 11.38 8.02
N VAL A 45 12.44 10.15 7.50
CA VAL A 45 11.44 9.11 7.77
C VAL A 45 11.31 8.85 9.28
N LEU A 46 12.42 8.66 9.99
CA LEU A 46 12.44 8.44 11.43
C LEU A 46 11.92 9.64 12.23
N ASP A 47 12.27 10.87 11.82
CA ASP A 47 11.78 12.09 12.46
C ASP A 47 10.26 12.21 12.35
N TYR A 48 9.70 11.99 11.15
CA TYR A 48 8.25 12.03 10.93
C TYR A 48 7.51 10.86 11.58
N THR A 49 8.10 9.67 11.65
CA THR A 49 7.55 8.56 12.43
C THR A 49 7.51 8.92 13.93
N ASN A 50 8.56 9.54 14.47
CA ASN A 50 8.54 10.01 15.85
C ASN A 50 7.49 11.12 16.07
N GLN A 51 7.37 12.06 15.13
CA GLN A 51 6.43 13.18 15.22
C GLN A 51 4.97 12.73 15.12
N PHE A 52 4.62 11.91 14.13
CA PHE A 52 3.22 11.56 13.82
C PHE A 52 2.78 10.28 14.51
N ASP A 53 3.63 9.26 14.55
CA ASP A 53 3.30 7.97 15.18
C ASP A 53 3.70 7.96 16.67
N GLY A 54 4.53 8.91 17.13
CA GLY A 54 4.91 9.05 18.54
C GLY A 54 5.93 8.02 19.00
N VAL A 55 6.71 7.45 18.08
CA VAL A 55 7.65 6.36 18.38
C VAL A 55 9.01 6.62 17.74
N ARG A 56 10.06 6.47 18.54
CA ARG A 56 11.44 6.51 18.06
C ARG A 56 11.93 5.10 17.74
N LEU A 57 11.93 4.75 16.46
CA LEU A 57 12.39 3.45 16.00
C LEU A 57 13.92 3.35 15.98
N LYS A 58 14.45 2.18 16.30
CA LYS A 58 15.87 1.83 16.08
C LYS A 58 16.14 1.32 14.67
N SER A 59 15.15 0.67 14.06
CA SER A 59 15.20 0.13 12.71
C SER A 59 13.84 0.34 12.03
N ILE A 60 13.88 0.78 10.78
CA ILE A 60 12.70 0.96 9.94
C ILE A 60 12.22 -0.39 9.39
N GLN A 61 13.15 -1.26 9.01
CA GLN A 61 12.82 -2.56 8.42
C GLN A 61 12.42 -3.55 9.52
N VAL A 62 11.34 -4.29 9.28
CA VAL A 62 10.93 -5.44 10.09
C VAL A 62 11.93 -6.57 9.87
N SER A 63 12.41 -7.16 10.95
CA SER A 63 13.33 -8.30 10.91
C SER A 63 12.59 -9.63 10.70
N GLU A 64 13.31 -10.63 10.19
CA GLU A 64 12.78 -12.00 10.06
C GLU A 64 12.32 -12.56 11.41
N HIS A 65 13.04 -12.25 12.48
CA HIS A 65 12.68 -12.65 13.83
C HIS A 65 11.30 -12.12 14.25
N GLU A 66 10.97 -10.87 13.92
CA GLU A 66 9.65 -10.30 14.22
C GLU A 66 8.52 -11.01 13.45
N ILE A 67 8.80 -11.46 12.22
CA ILE A 67 7.85 -12.23 11.41
C ILE A 67 7.61 -13.61 12.03
N GLU A 68 8.67 -14.31 12.44
CA GLU A 68 8.57 -15.63 13.10
C GLU A 68 7.83 -15.54 14.44
N VAL A 69 8.10 -14.50 15.22
CA VAL A 69 7.35 -14.24 16.47
C VAL A 69 5.87 -14.01 16.16
N ALA A 70 5.53 -13.21 15.15
CA ALA A 70 4.14 -13.01 14.75
C ALA A 70 3.45 -14.32 14.33
N LYS A 71 4.11 -15.18 13.54
CA LYS A 71 3.58 -16.50 13.14
C LYS A 71 3.20 -17.38 14.33
N SER A 72 4.00 -17.36 15.39
CA SER A 72 3.75 -18.18 16.59
C SER A 72 2.62 -17.65 17.48
N ARG A 73 2.30 -16.35 17.39
CA ARG A 73 1.30 -15.70 18.25
C ARG A 73 -0.11 -15.63 17.66
N ILE A 74 -0.24 -15.74 16.33
CA ILE A 74 -1.54 -15.80 15.67
C ILE A 74 -2.21 -17.15 15.97
N SER A 75 -3.47 -17.13 16.40
CA SER A 75 -4.26 -18.34 16.64
C SER A 75 -4.49 -19.14 15.36
N ASP A 76 -4.58 -20.47 15.47
CA ASP A 76 -4.82 -21.34 14.31
C ASP A 76 -6.17 -21.06 13.63
N SER A 77 -7.18 -20.64 14.40
CA SER A 77 -8.47 -20.20 13.86
C SER A 77 -8.32 -18.99 12.94
N LEU A 78 -7.50 -18.00 13.33
CA LEU A 78 -7.25 -16.82 12.51
C LEU A 78 -6.36 -17.14 11.30
N LYS A 79 -5.33 -17.99 11.46
CA LYS A 79 -4.53 -18.50 10.32
C LYS A 79 -5.42 -19.17 9.27
N SER A 80 -6.33 -20.03 9.71
CA SER A 80 -7.27 -20.72 8.84
C SER A 80 -8.18 -19.75 8.10
N ALA A 81 -8.74 -18.75 8.79
CA ALA A 81 -9.57 -17.71 8.18
C ALA A 81 -8.81 -16.87 7.14
N ILE A 82 -7.57 -16.45 7.46
CA ILE A 82 -6.71 -15.69 6.55
C ILE A 82 -6.39 -16.53 5.30
N ASN A 83 -6.01 -17.80 5.48
CA ASN A 83 -5.71 -18.68 4.34
C ASN A 83 -6.95 -18.97 3.49
N HIS A 84 -8.13 -19.11 4.10
CA HIS A 84 -9.38 -19.26 3.36
C HIS A 84 -9.66 -18.03 2.49
N ALA A 85 -9.52 -16.83 3.03
CA ALA A 85 -9.66 -15.58 2.28
C ALA A 85 -8.62 -15.49 1.15
N ARG A 86 -7.34 -15.82 1.43
CA ARG A 86 -6.26 -15.85 0.45
C ARG A 86 -6.59 -16.74 -0.74
N ILE A 87 -7.07 -17.97 -0.51
CA ILE A 87 -7.43 -18.92 -1.57
C ILE A 87 -8.54 -18.35 -2.48
N ASN A 88 -9.57 -17.75 -1.89
CA ASN A 88 -10.67 -17.19 -2.67
C ASN A 88 -10.23 -15.97 -3.50
N ILE A 89 -9.43 -15.08 -2.91
CA ILE A 89 -8.89 -13.90 -3.59
C ILE A 89 -7.95 -14.32 -4.72
N GLU A 90 -7.05 -15.27 -4.46
CA GLU A 90 -6.11 -15.82 -5.45
C GLU A 90 -6.86 -16.46 -6.62
N ARG A 91 -7.88 -17.29 -6.33
CA ARG A 91 -8.72 -17.91 -7.36
C ARG A 91 -9.34 -16.87 -8.28
N PHE A 92 -9.93 -15.82 -7.72
CA PHE A 92 -10.56 -14.77 -8.52
C PHE A 92 -9.55 -13.97 -9.36
N HIS A 93 -8.40 -13.60 -8.81
CA HIS A 93 -7.42 -12.82 -9.57
C HIS A 93 -6.71 -13.65 -10.66
N LYS A 94 -6.56 -14.96 -10.48
CA LYS A 94 -6.01 -15.85 -11.51
C LYS A 94 -6.88 -15.92 -12.77
N THR A 95 -8.21 -15.80 -12.64
CA THR A 95 -9.09 -15.82 -13.82
C THR A 95 -8.94 -14.60 -14.73
N GLN A 96 -8.21 -13.57 -14.28
CA GLN A 96 -8.00 -12.32 -15.02
C GLN A 96 -6.75 -12.37 -15.91
N GLN A 97 -5.93 -13.41 -15.81
CA GLN A 97 -4.79 -13.61 -16.70
C GLN A 97 -5.28 -13.84 -18.12
N ARG A 98 -4.67 -13.14 -19.09
CA ARG A 98 -4.97 -13.28 -20.52
C ARG A 98 -3.75 -13.87 -21.22
N GLU A 99 -3.97 -14.89 -22.02
CA GLU A 99 -2.95 -15.39 -22.93
C GLU A 99 -2.72 -14.37 -24.06
N SER A 100 -1.49 -14.29 -24.55
CA SER A 100 -1.14 -13.41 -25.66
C SER A 100 -1.52 -14.10 -26.97
N GLU A 101 -2.42 -13.48 -27.74
CA GLU A 101 -2.82 -13.97 -29.06
C GLU A 101 -2.06 -13.22 -30.16
N VAL A 102 -1.48 -13.97 -31.10
CA VAL A 102 -0.81 -13.40 -32.28
C VAL A 102 -1.82 -13.30 -33.41
N ILE A 103 -2.01 -12.09 -33.93
CA ILE A 103 -2.98 -11.78 -34.97
C ILE A 103 -2.23 -11.27 -36.20
N GLU A 104 -2.54 -11.85 -37.36
CA GLU A 104 -2.12 -11.30 -38.65
C GLU A 104 -3.12 -10.24 -39.11
N THR A 105 -2.71 -8.98 -39.09
CA THR A 105 -3.61 -7.84 -39.39
C THR A 105 -3.80 -7.61 -40.88
N THR A 106 -2.75 -7.91 -41.65
CA THR A 106 -2.71 -7.93 -43.11
C THR A 106 -1.60 -8.91 -43.52
N PRO A 107 -1.60 -9.46 -44.75
CA PRO A 107 -0.64 -10.49 -45.13
C PRO A 107 0.81 -10.12 -44.81
N GLY A 108 1.45 -10.93 -43.96
CA GLY A 108 2.83 -10.78 -43.51
C GLY A 108 3.04 -9.84 -42.31
N VAL A 109 1.99 -9.26 -41.71
CA VAL A 109 2.09 -8.33 -40.57
C VAL A 109 1.40 -8.89 -39.33
N TYR A 110 2.22 -9.29 -38.35
CA TYR A 110 1.77 -9.89 -37.10
C TYR A 110 1.81 -8.89 -35.93
N CYS A 111 0.76 -8.88 -35.12
CA CYS A 111 0.65 -8.06 -33.92
C CYS A 111 0.18 -8.91 -32.74
N TRP A 112 0.69 -8.63 -31.55
CA TRP A 112 0.24 -9.23 -30.29
C TRP A 112 0.46 -8.26 -29.14
N GLN A 113 -0.13 -8.56 -27.99
CA GLN A 113 0.12 -7.84 -26.76
C GLN A 113 0.55 -8.83 -25.69
N GLU A 114 1.59 -8.47 -24.94
CA GLU A 114 2.09 -9.28 -23.83
C GLU A 114 2.09 -8.47 -22.54
N SER A 115 1.70 -9.11 -21.43
CA SER A 115 1.74 -8.47 -20.11
C SER A 115 3.11 -8.64 -19.46
N ARG A 116 3.62 -7.57 -18.85
CA ARG A 116 4.86 -7.59 -18.04
C ARG A 116 4.56 -7.05 -16.65
N PRO A 117 5.04 -7.73 -15.58
CA PRO A 117 4.89 -7.20 -14.24
C PRO A 117 5.63 -5.89 -14.08
N ILE A 118 5.11 -5.05 -13.19
CA ILE A 118 5.90 -3.96 -12.62
C ILE A 118 6.90 -4.60 -11.66
N ASP A 119 8.18 -4.37 -11.90
CA ASP A 119 9.27 -5.03 -11.18
C ASP A 119 9.20 -4.83 -9.64
N ARG A 120 9.02 -3.58 -9.21
CA ARG A 120 8.92 -3.20 -7.79
C ARG A 120 7.66 -2.40 -7.50
N VAL A 121 6.84 -2.91 -6.58
CA VAL A 121 5.58 -2.28 -6.16
C VAL A 121 5.58 -1.99 -4.66
N GLY A 122 5.10 -0.80 -4.30
CA GLY A 122 4.90 -0.38 -2.92
C GLY A 122 3.45 -0.50 -2.50
N LEU A 123 3.19 -1.11 -1.37
CA LEU A 123 1.85 -1.36 -0.83
C LEU A 123 1.72 -0.62 0.50
N TYR A 124 0.93 0.44 0.54
CA TYR A 124 0.62 1.13 1.78
C TYR A 124 -0.51 0.40 2.51
N ILE A 125 -0.25 -0.02 3.75
CA ILE A 125 -1.25 -0.66 4.61
C ILE A 125 -1.56 0.31 5.75
N PRO A 126 -2.79 0.84 5.86
CA PRO A 126 -3.13 1.70 6.98
C PRO A 126 -3.01 0.94 8.30
N GLY A 127 -2.41 1.58 9.28
CA GLY A 127 -2.54 1.19 10.69
C GLY A 127 -3.49 2.11 11.45
N GLY A 128 -3.51 1.97 12.77
CA GLY A 128 -4.42 2.70 13.66
C GLY A 128 -4.99 1.78 14.73
N THR A 129 -6.28 1.95 15.06
CA THR A 129 -6.96 1.18 16.10
C THR A 129 -7.22 -0.28 15.74
N ALA A 130 -7.26 -0.63 14.44
CA ALA A 130 -7.47 -1.99 13.97
C ALA A 130 -6.46 -2.36 12.86
N PRO A 131 -5.86 -3.56 12.91
CA PRO A 131 -4.94 -4.02 11.89
C PRO A 131 -5.70 -4.42 10.62
N LEU A 132 -5.47 -3.71 9.51
CA LEU A 132 -6.14 -3.98 8.22
C LEU A 132 -5.40 -5.03 7.38
N PHE A 133 -5.14 -6.22 7.95
CA PHE A 133 -4.45 -7.31 7.25
C PHE A 133 -5.20 -7.81 6.00
N SER A 134 -6.52 -7.59 5.89
CA SER A 134 -7.27 -7.84 4.66
C SER A 134 -6.80 -7.01 3.46
N THR A 135 -6.26 -5.81 3.70
CA THR A 135 -5.66 -4.96 2.66
C THR A 135 -4.39 -5.60 2.13
N VAL A 136 -3.62 -6.29 2.98
CA VAL A 136 -2.43 -7.04 2.54
C VAL A 136 -2.83 -8.11 1.52
N LEU A 137 -3.87 -8.90 1.82
CA LEU A 137 -4.39 -9.91 0.89
C LEU A 137 -4.78 -9.29 -0.46
N MET A 138 -5.55 -8.21 -0.44
CA MET A 138 -6.09 -7.58 -1.64
C MET A 138 -5.03 -6.94 -2.54
N LEU A 139 -3.85 -6.62 -2.00
CA LEU A 139 -2.77 -5.97 -2.73
C LEU A 139 -1.63 -6.92 -3.10
N ALA A 140 -1.17 -7.74 -2.14
CA ALA A 140 -0.01 -8.60 -2.33
C ALA A 140 -0.31 -9.81 -3.22
N ILE A 141 -1.52 -10.39 -3.12
CA ILE A 141 -1.92 -11.55 -3.95
C ILE A 141 -1.88 -11.22 -5.44
N PRO A 142 -2.56 -10.17 -5.95
CA PRO A 142 -2.46 -9.83 -7.37
C PRO A 142 -1.05 -9.40 -7.79
N ALA A 143 -0.28 -8.73 -6.92
CA ALA A 143 1.12 -8.39 -7.21
C ALA A 143 1.98 -9.66 -7.40
N LYS A 144 1.77 -10.68 -6.57
CA LYS A 144 2.46 -11.98 -6.67
C LYS A 144 2.03 -12.75 -7.93
N ILE A 145 0.73 -12.77 -8.24
CA ILE A 145 0.20 -13.41 -9.46
C ILE A 145 0.76 -12.73 -10.72
N ALA A 146 0.88 -11.41 -10.72
CA ALA A 146 1.46 -10.67 -11.84
C ALA A 146 2.95 -10.99 -12.05
N GLY A 147 3.65 -11.41 -11.01
CA GLY A 147 5.09 -11.71 -11.05
C GLY A 147 5.98 -10.52 -10.68
N CYS A 148 5.49 -9.60 -9.85
CA CYS A 148 6.34 -8.50 -9.33
C CYS A 148 7.50 -9.08 -8.51
N SER A 149 8.73 -8.65 -8.78
CA SER A 149 9.94 -9.19 -8.17
C SER A 149 10.17 -8.68 -6.74
N GLU A 150 9.93 -7.39 -6.49
CA GLU A 150 9.90 -6.84 -5.13
C GLU A 150 8.51 -6.30 -4.79
N ILE A 151 7.92 -6.86 -3.74
CA ILE A 151 6.67 -6.40 -3.14
C ILE A 151 7.01 -5.83 -1.78
N ILE A 152 6.87 -4.52 -1.64
CA ILE A 152 7.27 -3.76 -0.46
C ILE A 152 6.01 -3.31 0.28
N ILE A 153 5.96 -3.50 1.60
CA ILE A 153 4.92 -2.94 2.46
C ILE A 153 5.47 -1.79 3.29
N CYS A 154 4.74 -0.68 3.34
CA CYS A 154 4.87 0.33 4.39
C CYS A 154 3.58 0.33 5.23
N THR A 155 3.76 0.20 6.55
CA THR A 155 2.67 0.29 7.54
C THR A 155 3.17 1.05 8.76
N PRO A 156 2.39 1.98 9.34
CA PRO A 156 2.81 2.67 10.56
C PRO A 156 3.00 1.66 11.72
N PRO A 157 3.97 1.88 12.60
CA PRO A 157 4.15 1.08 13.79
C PRO A 157 3.05 1.35 14.82
N LYS A 158 2.86 0.42 15.74
CA LYS A 158 2.15 0.64 17.01
C LYS A 158 2.98 1.54 17.92
N LYS A 159 2.38 2.01 19.02
CA LYS A 159 3.05 2.86 20.03
C LYS A 159 4.27 2.23 20.69
N ASP A 160 4.40 0.91 20.67
CA ASP A 160 5.56 0.17 21.15
C ASP A 160 6.65 -0.04 20.06
N GLY A 161 6.43 0.45 18.84
CA GLY A 161 7.33 0.27 17.70
C GLY A 161 7.18 -1.04 16.94
N SER A 162 6.25 -1.91 17.35
CA SER A 162 5.94 -3.16 16.64
C SER A 162 4.97 -2.95 15.48
N VAL A 163 4.88 -3.92 14.58
CA VAL A 163 3.78 -4.00 13.59
C VAL A 163 2.75 -4.99 14.10
N ALA A 164 1.50 -4.84 13.68
CA ALA A 164 0.47 -5.83 14.00
C ALA A 164 0.85 -7.22 13.47
N GLU A 165 0.73 -8.23 14.33
CA GLU A 165 1.15 -9.61 14.06
C GLU A 165 0.38 -10.18 12.87
N GLU A 166 -0.90 -9.80 12.72
CA GLU A 166 -1.77 -10.21 11.63
C GLU A 166 -1.28 -9.67 10.29
N ILE A 167 -0.73 -8.45 10.26
CA ILE A 167 -0.14 -7.86 9.06
C ILE A 167 1.13 -8.61 8.68
N LEU A 168 2.02 -8.89 9.65
CA LEU A 168 3.28 -9.60 9.41
C LEU A 168 3.04 -11.02 8.91
N TYR A 169 2.17 -11.77 9.59
CA TYR A 169 1.78 -13.11 9.18
C TYR A 169 1.17 -13.13 7.76
N THR A 170 0.24 -12.22 7.49
CA THR A 170 -0.43 -12.17 6.19
C THR A 170 0.52 -11.76 5.07
N ALA A 171 1.45 -10.84 5.34
CA ALA A 171 2.45 -10.39 4.38
C ALA A 171 3.40 -11.53 3.97
N ASP A 172 3.93 -12.26 4.95
CA ASP A 172 4.76 -13.44 4.73
C ASP A 172 4.01 -14.50 3.91
N LEU A 173 2.79 -14.84 4.32
CA LEU A 173 1.94 -15.81 3.62
C LEU A 173 1.67 -15.44 2.15
N CYS A 174 1.62 -14.13 1.83
CA CYS A 174 1.38 -13.64 0.48
C CYS A 174 2.66 -13.41 -0.34
N GLY A 175 3.84 -13.73 0.21
CA GLY A 175 5.12 -13.57 -0.48
C GLY A 175 5.58 -12.12 -0.64
N VAL A 176 5.23 -11.27 0.32
CA VAL A 176 5.80 -9.91 0.44
C VAL A 176 7.30 -10.03 0.72
N THR A 177 8.09 -9.20 0.04
CA THR A 177 9.56 -9.30 0.10
C THR A 177 10.18 -8.50 1.25
N LYS A 178 9.65 -7.31 1.54
CA LYS A 178 10.17 -6.40 2.58
C LYS A 178 9.03 -5.64 3.23
N ILE A 179 9.14 -5.42 4.55
CA ILE A 179 8.14 -4.71 5.34
C ILE A 179 8.84 -3.59 6.13
N PHE A 180 8.29 -2.39 6.06
CA PHE A 180 8.82 -1.19 6.70
C PHE A 180 7.79 -0.55 7.64
N LYS A 181 8.27 -0.15 8.82
CA LYS A 181 7.51 0.43 9.93
C LYS A 181 7.28 1.94 9.73
N VAL A 182 6.64 2.32 8.63
CA VAL A 182 6.43 3.71 8.24
C VAL A 182 5.01 3.90 7.73
N GLY A 183 4.33 4.94 8.21
CA GLY A 183 3.01 5.36 7.73
C GLY A 183 3.01 6.73 7.06
N GLY A 184 1.82 7.25 6.80
CA GLY A 184 1.61 8.65 6.42
C GLY A 184 2.24 9.08 5.09
N MET A 185 2.49 10.38 4.97
CA MET A 185 3.05 10.99 3.77
C MET A 185 4.51 10.60 3.56
N GLN A 186 5.27 10.46 4.65
CA GLN A 186 6.67 10.07 4.62
C GLN A 186 6.88 8.65 4.09
N ALA A 187 5.94 7.71 4.32
CA ALA A 187 5.98 6.39 3.67
C ALA A 187 5.84 6.48 2.15
N ILE A 188 4.91 7.34 1.67
CA ILE A 188 4.69 7.53 0.24
C ILE A 188 5.90 8.22 -0.40
N ALA A 189 6.44 9.26 0.22
CA ALA A 189 7.65 9.93 -0.23
C ALA A 189 8.84 8.95 -0.28
N ALA A 190 9.03 8.13 0.76
CA ALA A 190 10.12 7.16 0.81
C ALA A 190 10.00 6.09 -0.29
N MET A 191 8.80 5.59 -0.58
CA MET A 191 8.59 4.68 -1.72
C MET A 191 8.76 5.38 -3.08
N THR A 192 8.46 6.68 -3.16
CA THR A 192 8.58 7.49 -4.41
C THR A 192 10.03 7.75 -4.79
N PHE A 193 10.86 8.16 -3.83
CA PHE A 193 12.26 8.50 -4.09
C PHE A 193 13.23 7.37 -3.81
N GLY A 194 12.84 6.43 -2.94
CA GLY A 194 13.77 5.54 -2.27
C GLY A 194 14.53 6.25 -1.15
N THR A 195 15.04 5.47 -0.21
CA THR A 195 15.96 5.87 0.84
C THR A 195 17.08 4.82 0.94
N PRO A 196 18.11 4.99 1.78
CA PRO A 196 19.11 3.94 1.98
C PRO A 196 18.50 2.59 2.40
N THR A 197 17.40 2.60 3.16
CA THR A 197 16.70 1.38 3.62
C THR A 197 15.49 1.00 2.75
N ILE A 198 14.67 1.96 2.31
CA ILE A 198 13.41 1.70 1.60
C ILE A 198 13.66 1.81 0.09
N PRO A 199 13.43 0.76 -0.70
CA PRO A 199 13.65 0.84 -2.15
C PRO A 199 12.67 1.80 -2.81
N LYS A 200 13.15 2.53 -3.83
CA LYS A 200 12.26 3.22 -4.77
C LYS A 200 11.39 2.18 -5.50
N VAL A 201 10.09 2.42 -5.58
CA VAL A 201 9.13 1.57 -6.30
C VAL A 201 8.61 2.27 -7.55
N TYR A 202 8.07 1.50 -8.49
CA TYR A 202 7.53 2.05 -9.74
C TYR A 202 6.02 2.31 -9.66
N LYS A 203 5.33 1.76 -8.66
CA LYS A 203 3.92 2.02 -8.43
C LYS A 203 3.53 1.81 -6.97
N ILE A 204 2.73 2.73 -6.43
CA ILE A 204 2.28 2.70 -5.04
C ILE A 204 0.76 2.42 -4.97
N PHE A 205 0.39 1.38 -4.25
CA PHE A 205 -0.98 0.93 -4.05
C PHE A 205 -1.40 1.08 -2.59
N GLY A 206 -2.68 0.84 -2.34
CA GLY A 206 -3.27 0.81 -1.02
C GLY A 206 -4.07 2.07 -0.64
N PRO A 207 -5.13 1.89 0.16
CA PRO A 207 -5.95 2.99 0.66
C PRO A 207 -5.20 3.74 1.76
N GLY A 208 -5.69 4.91 2.12
CA GLY A 208 -5.18 5.65 3.27
C GLY A 208 -6.09 6.81 3.64
N ASN A 209 -5.72 7.55 4.68
CA ASN A 209 -6.40 8.79 5.02
C ASN A 209 -6.18 9.86 3.91
N GLN A 210 -6.76 11.04 4.11
CA GLN A 210 -6.62 12.15 3.15
C GLN A 210 -5.16 12.53 2.87
N TYR A 211 -4.28 12.48 3.87
CA TYR A 211 -2.85 12.81 3.73
C TYR A 211 -2.12 11.79 2.86
N VAL A 212 -2.36 10.49 3.07
CA VAL A 212 -1.80 9.42 2.22
C VAL A 212 -2.32 9.54 0.79
N THR A 213 -3.61 9.82 0.63
CA THR A 213 -4.22 9.99 -0.70
C THR A 213 -3.63 11.19 -1.43
N ALA A 214 -3.50 12.33 -0.74
CA ALA A 214 -2.89 13.54 -1.27
C ALA A 214 -1.41 13.30 -1.61
N ALA A 215 -0.65 12.61 -0.76
CA ALA A 215 0.73 12.24 -1.03
C ALA A 215 0.87 11.35 -2.27
N LYS A 216 -0.03 10.39 -2.45
CA LYS A 216 -0.01 9.52 -3.65
C LYS A 216 -0.32 10.29 -4.93
N GLN A 217 -1.19 11.30 -4.86
CA GLN A 217 -1.45 12.19 -6.00
C GLN A 217 -0.24 13.10 -6.27
N TYR A 218 0.35 13.66 -5.21
CA TYR A 218 1.53 14.51 -5.30
C TYR A 218 2.74 13.76 -5.87
N ALA A 219 2.91 12.49 -5.50
CA ALA A 219 3.95 11.61 -6.02
C ALA A 219 3.90 11.42 -7.55
N LEU A 220 2.75 11.63 -8.21
CA LEU A 220 2.63 11.54 -9.67
C LEU A 220 3.38 12.64 -10.42
N LYS A 221 3.88 13.66 -9.71
CA LYS A 221 4.74 14.72 -10.27
C LYS A 221 6.18 14.24 -10.54
N TYR A 222 6.56 13.05 -10.05
CA TYR A 222 7.92 12.46 -10.11
C TYR A 222 7.93 11.10 -10.82
#